data_AF-A0A925JIG7-F1
#
_entry.id   AF-A0A925JIG7-F1
#
_cell.length_a   1.000
_cell.length_b   1.000
_cell.length_c   1.000
_cell.angle_alpha   90.00
_cell.angle_beta   90.00
_cell.angle_gamma   90.00
#
_symmetry.space_group_name_H-M   'P 1'
#
loop_
_entity.id
_entity.type
_entity.pdbx_description
1 polymer ?
#
loop_
_entity_poly.entity_id
_entity_poly.type
_entity_poly.pdbx_seq_one_letter_code
_entity_poly.pdbx_strand_id
1 'polypeptide(L)' 'MLKPEIDYYFNEQGLMVFTKEYHLKRGYCCTNGCLHCPWNKSGDKGTPNKSLKKTL' A
#
# COMPACT_ATOMS: atom_id res chain seq x y z
N MET A 1 7.71 -11.56 14.55
CA MET A 1 8.90 -12.01 13.78
C MET A 1 8.60 -11.88 12.30
N LEU A 2 9.55 -11.39 11.51
CA LEU A 2 9.40 -11.26 10.07
C LEU A 2 9.54 -12.63 9.39
N LYS A 3 8.67 -12.93 8.44
CA LYS A 3 8.70 -14.14 7.63
C LYS A 3 9.20 -13.80 6.21
N PRO A 4 10.34 -14.35 5.76
CA PRO A 4 10.79 -14.15 4.38
C PRO A 4 9.74 -14.63 3.38
N GLU A 5 9.73 -14.03 2.18
CA GLU A 5 8.74 -14.20 1.10
C GLU A 5 7.31 -13.73 1.42
N ILE A 6 6.92 -13.73 2.70
CA ILE A 6 5.60 -13.23 3.13
C ILE A 6 5.68 -11.76 3.49
N ASP A 7 6.61 -11.36 4.36
CA ASP A 7 6.71 -9.99 4.89
C ASP A 7 7.66 -9.12 4.06
N TYR A 8 8.64 -9.74 3.40
CA TYR A 8 9.61 -9.03 2.57
C TYR A 8 10.28 -9.96 1.57
N TYR A 9 10.92 -9.36 0.57
CA TYR A 9 11.86 -10.00 -0.34
C TYR A 9 13.08 -9.10 -0.57
N PHE A 10 14.16 -9.64 -1.12
CA PHE A 10 15.28 -8.84 -1.62
C PHE A 10 15.15 -8.69 -3.13
N ASN A 11 15.23 -7.46 -3.65
CA ASN A 11 15.21 -7.21 -5.08
C ASN A 11 16.58 -7.47 -5.72
N GLU A 12 16.68 -7.32 -7.04
CA GLU A 12 17.93 -7.52 -7.82
C GLU A 12 19.07 -6.60 -7.37
N GLN A 13 18.76 -5.49 -6.71
CA GLN A 13 19.74 -4.53 -6.17
C GLN A 13 20.17 -4.88 -4.74
N GLY A 14 19.71 -6.00 -4.18
CA GLY A 14 19.99 -6.40 -2.80
C GLY A 14 19.23 -5.58 -1.75
N LEU A 15 18.22 -4.81 -2.14
CA LEU A 15 17.42 -4.00 -1.21
C LEU A 15 16.27 -4.83 -0.65
N MET A 16 16.03 -4.68 0.65
CA MET A 16 14.89 -5.28 1.33
C MET A 16 13.61 -4.52 0.99
N VAL A 17 12.63 -5.22 0.41
CA VAL A 17 11.34 -4.66 0.01
C VAL A 17 10.24 -5.31 0.82
N PHE A 18 9.50 -4.51 1.58
CA PHE A 18 8.34 -4.99 2.34
C PHE A 18 7.14 -5.24 1.45
N THR A 19 6.43 -6.32 1.73
CA THR A 19 5.21 -6.71 1.02
C THR A 19 3.97 -6.05 1.60
N LYS A 20 2.83 -6.29 0.94
CA LYS A 20 1.51 -5.88 1.40
C LYS A 20 1.17 -6.50 2.77
N GLU A 21 1.53 -7.75 2.98
CA GLU A 21 1.25 -8.53 4.19
C GLU A 21 1.95 -7.93 5.40
N TYR A 22 3.21 -7.51 5.24
CA TYR A 22 3.92 -6.79 6.29
C TYR A 22 3.22 -5.47 6.64
N HIS A 23 2.80 -4.72 5.63
CA HIS A 23 2.07 -3.47 5.86
C HIS A 23 0.75 -3.71 6.58
N LEU A 24 -0.03 -4.74 6.21
CA LEU A 24 -1.25 -5.11 6.93
C LEU A 24 -0.97 -5.51 8.39
N LYS A 25 0.08 -6.31 8.65
CA LYS A 25 0.50 -6.70 10.01
C LYS A 25 0.93 -5.50 10.87
N ARG A 26 1.58 -4.49 10.27
CA ARG A 26 1.92 -3.22 10.93
C ARG A 26 0.68 -2.43 11.34
N GLY A 27 -0.42 -2.55 10.59
CA GLY A 27 -1.73 -2.03 10.97
C GLY A 27 -1.97 -0.54 10.71
N TYR A 28 -1.01 0.21 10.17
CA TYR A 28 -1.22 1.63 9.83
C TYR A 28 -0.42 2.12 8.61
N CYS A 29 -0.98 3.09 7.90
CA CYS A 29 -0.31 3.81 6.81
C CYS A 29 0.69 4.83 7.38
N CYS A 30 1.93 4.77 6.92
CA CYS A 30 2.99 5.70 7.34
C CYS A 30 3.21 6.88 6.40
N THR A 31 2.38 7.02 5.36
CA THR A 31 2.43 8.11 4.36
C THR A 31 3.75 8.28 3.57
N ASN A 32 4.71 7.35 3.72
CA ASN A 32 6.01 7.39 3.03
C ASN A 32 5.97 6.89 1.57
N GLY A 33 4.78 6.64 1.02
CA GLY A 33 4.64 6.24 -0.38
C GLY A 33 5.21 4.86 -0.74
N CYS A 34 5.18 3.89 0.19
CA CYS A 34 5.71 2.53 0.00
C CYS A 34 5.16 1.83 -1.26
N LEU A 35 6.00 0.99 -1.88
CA LEU A 35 5.69 0.26 -3.12
C LEU A 35 4.45 -0.64 -2.99
N HIS A 36 4.38 -1.42 -1.90
CA HIS A 36 3.30 -2.40 -1.66
C HIS A 36 2.27 -1.90 -0.64
N CYS A 37 2.10 -0.58 -0.52
CA CYS A 37 1.18 0.01 0.45
C CYS A 37 -0.27 -0.45 0.16
N PRO A 38 -0.96 -1.12 1.11
CA PRO A 38 -2.35 -1.54 0.94
C PRO A 38 -3.34 -0.38 1.04
N TRP A 39 -2.92 0.76 1.61
CA TRP A 39 -3.74 1.96 1.71
C TRP A 39 -3.54 2.82 0.47
N ASN A 40 -4.65 3.29 -0.10
CA ASN A 40 -4.62 4.08 -1.31
C ASN A 40 -3.85 5.39 -1.08
N LYS A 41 -2.93 5.74 -2.00
CA LYS A 41 -2.23 7.03 -2.02
C LYS A 41 -3.17 8.15 -2.46
N SER A 42 -4.35 8.25 -1.86
CA SER A 42 -5.15 9.45 -1.98
C SER A 42 -4.67 10.38 -0.88
N GLY A 43 -3.67 11.21 -1.20
CA GLY A 43 -3.54 12.54 -0.59
C GLY A 43 -4.70 13.45 -0.98
N ASP A 44 -5.90 12.89 -1.14
CA ASP A 44 -7.11 13.60 -1.51
C ASP A 44 -7.94 13.71 -0.24
N LYS A 45 -7.96 14.91 0.35
CA LYS A 45 -9.23 15.36 0.92
C LYS A 45 -10.14 15.70 -0.26
N GLY A 46 -10.60 14.66 -0.96
CA GLY A 46 -11.40 14.76 -2.17
C GLY A 46 -12.51 13.74 -2.13
N THR A 47 -13.66 14.25 -1.70
CA THR A 47 -15.01 13.93 -2.14
C THR A 47 -15.26 12.62 -2.91
N PRO A 48 -16.35 11.89 -2.58
CA PRO A 48 -16.78 10.75 -3.39
C PRO A 48 -16.90 11.19 -4.85
N ASN A 49 -16.25 10.45 -5.74
CA ASN A 49 -16.25 10.65 -7.17
C ASN A 49 -17.70 10.84 -7.68
N LYS A 50 -18.09 12.09 -7.93
CA LYS A 50 -19.38 12.48 -8.53
C LYS A 50 -19.31 12.26 -10.06
N SER A 51 -18.91 11.08 -10.49
CA SER A 51 -18.89 10.70 -11.91
C SER A 51 -19.38 9.26 -12.15
N LEU A 52 -20.17 8.72 -11.21
CA LEU A 52 -21.08 7.59 -11.45
C LEU A 52 -22.56 8.03 -11.44
N LYS A 53 -22.84 9.32 -11.72
CA LYS A 53 -24.18 9.78 -12.09
C LYS A 53 -24.28 10.00 -13.60
N LYS A 54 -24.18 8.90 -14.33
CA LYS A 54 -24.61 8.77 -15.73
C LYS A 54 -25.08 7.32 -15.79
N THR A 55 -26.36 7.02 -15.63
CA THR A 55 -27.50 7.42 -16.45
C THR A 55 -28.77 6.95 -15.73
N LEU A 56 -29.84 7.75 -15.76
CA LEU A 56 -31.21 7.27 -15.57
C LEU A 56 -31.60 6.38 -16.74
#